data_AF-A0A378JPD9-F1
#
_entry.id   AF-A0A378JPD9-F1
#
_cell.length_a   1.000
_cell.length_b   1.000
_cell.length_c   1.000
_cell.angle_alpha   90.00
_cell.angle_beta   90.00
_cell.angle_gamma   90.00
#
_symmetry.space_group_name_H-M   'P 1'
#
loop_
_entity.id
_entity.type
_entity.pdbx_description
1 polymer ?
#
loop_
_entity_poly.entity_id
_entity_poly.type
_entity_poly.pdbx_seq_one_letter_code
_entity_poly.pdbx_strand_id
1 'polypeptide(L)'
;MSKLKTELNSFIDKLDKLDFMSECFARLKEKVDEVLLFGKANSPIAERVVSLYCTNSNNNKNQFFPVNHSRKELDVLPAVIADSLRFFDKEQRNLQKIIEPFSLYSKYFEDAYLYGTGTCENYAIVGAYFLMAEFDDIELSIETLNSDQSHTYIRVHTTPEYVFDFWGDFLCEYTDTPTWNECVGELYPRNDKSHTKINITFSNREQLINLGEDIFSKKNEEQRLKIINQVEILLDKEYQFDKNISKNCDVR
;
A
#
# COMPACT_ATOMS: atom_id res chain seq x y z
N MET A 1 24.37 7.76 4.52
CA MET A 1 23.30 6.77 4.68
C MET A 1 23.62 5.90 5.88
N SER A 2 22.58 5.45 6.58
CA SER A 2 22.73 4.68 7.82
C SER A 2 22.98 3.19 7.50
N LYS A 3 23.56 2.47 8.45
CA LYS A 3 23.76 1.02 8.38
C LYS A 3 22.93 0.33 9.44
N LEU A 4 21.71 -0.09 9.08
CA LEU A 4 20.72 -0.68 9.98
C LEU A 4 21.29 -1.86 10.76
N LYS A 5 21.97 -2.80 10.09
CA LYS A 5 22.51 -3.99 10.77
C LYS A 5 23.63 -3.59 11.75
N THR A 6 24.43 -2.59 11.39
CA THR A 6 25.48 -2.08 12.26
C THR A 6 24.91 -1.42 13.52
N GLU A 7 23.88 -0.59 13.36
CA GLU A 7 23.20 0.08 14.48
C GLU A 7 22.47 -0.92 15.38
N LEU A 8 21.70 -1.86 14.81
CA LEU A 8 21.04 -2.93 15.55
C LEU A 8 22.01 -3.77 16.38
N ASN A 9 23.20 -4.05 15.83
CA ASN A 9 24.22 -4.86 16.52
C ASN A 9 24.93 -4.11 17.65
N SER A 10 24.75 -2.78 17.75
CA SER A 10 25.27 -2.02 18.89
C SER A 10 24.47 -2.22 20.17
N PHE A 11 23.21 -2.66 20.04
CA PHE A 11 22.34 -2.98 21.16
C PHE A 11 22.52 -4.44 21.61
N ILE A 12 22.71 -4.63 22.92
CA ILE A 12 22.80 -5.95 23.54
C ILE A 12 21.40 -6.48 23.86
N ASP A 13 20.55 -5.62 24.42
CA ASP A 13 19.22 -5.98 24.88
C ASP A 13 18.20 -6.03 23.75
N LYS A 14 17.29 -7.01 23.85
CA LYS A 14 16.22 -7.24 22.86
C LYS A 14 15.24 -6.07 22.79
N LEU A 15 14.91 -5.48 23.94
CA LEU A 15 13.99 -4.36 24.04
C LEU A 15 14.56 -3.12 23.33
N ASP A 16 15.84 -2.81 23.55
CA ASP A 16 16.49 -1.68 22.88
C ASP A 16 16.49 -1.83 21.35
N LYS A 17 16.67 -3.05 20.84
CA LYS A 17 16.56 -3.34 19.40
C LYS A 17 15.14 -3.10 18.89
N LEU A 18 14.12 -3.52 19.64
CA LEU A 18 12.72 -3.31 19.28
C LEU A 18 12.37 -1.82 19.31
N ASP A 19 12.84 -1.08 20.32
CA ASP A 19 12.62 0.37 20.44
C ASP A 19 13.25 1.10 19.25
N PHE A 20 14.52 0.80 18.93
CA PHE A 20 15.19 1.35 17.75
C PHE A 20 14.42 1.04 16.44
N MET A 21 13.98 -0.20 16.26
CA MET A 21 13.20 -0.57 15.07
C MET A 21 11.83 0.12 15.03
N SER A 22 11.22 0.34 16.18
CA SER A 22 9.95 1.07 16.31
C SER A 22 10.12 2.54 15.94
N GLU A 23 11.22 3.18 16.34
CA GLU A 23 11.58 4.53 15.91
C GLU A 23 11.80 4.60 14.39
N CYS A 24 12.51 3.60 13.82
CA CYS A 24 12.66 3.48 12.36
C CYS A 24 11.29 3.33 11.67
N PHE A 25 10.42 2.47 12.19
CA PHE A 25 9.08 2.27 11.65
C PHE A 25 8.27 3.56 11.64
N ALA A 26 8.21 4.28 12.77
CA ALA A 26 7.46 5.53 12.89
C ALA A 26 7.96 6.59 11.90
N ARG A 27 9.28 6.78 11.79
CA ARG A 27 9.88 7.72 10.84
C ARG A 27 9.62 7.34 9.38
N LEU A 28 9.72 6.05 9.04
CA LEU A 28 9.46 5.58 7.68
C LEU A 28 7.98 5.65 7.33
N LYS A 29 7.09 5.41 8.31
CA LYS A 29 5.66 5.51 8.16
C LYS A 29 5.23 6.91 7.72
N GLU A 30 5.81 7.97 8.29
CA GLU A 30 5.55 9.34 7.85
C GLU A 30 5.78 9.50 6.33
N LYS A 31 6.91 8.97 5.82
CA LYS A 31 7.23 9.00 4.38
C LYS A 31 6.27 8.15 3.54
N VAL A 32 5.87 6.97 4.05
CA VAL A 32 4.90 6.11 3.38
C VAL A 32 3.54 6.80 3.27
N ASP A 33 3.09 7.45 4.35
CA ASP A 33 1.82 8.16 4.42
C ASP A 33 1.83 9.42 3.52
N GLU A 34 2.98 10.09 3.34
CA GLU A 34 3.13 11.17 2.35
C GLU A 34 2.88 10.68 0.91
N VAL A 35 3.34 9.47 0.58
CA VAL A 35 3.06 8.84 -0.72
C VAL A 35 1.60 8.41 -0.79
N LEU A 36 1.08 7.74 0.25
CA LEU A 36 -0.29 7.21 0.33
C LEU A 36 -1.23 8.17 1.08
N LEU A 37 -1.30 9.41 0.60
CA LEU A 37 -1.98 10.55 1.23
C LEU A 37 -3.45 10.29 1.65
N PHE A 38 -4.20 9.52 0.87
CA PHE A 38 -5.61 9.18 1.14
C PHE A 38 -5.76 7.92 1.99
N GLY A 39 -4.65 7.33 2.41
CA GLY A 39 -4.58 6.14 3.24
C GLY A 39 -4.94 4.87 2.47
N LYS A 40 -5.46 3.90 3.23
CA LYS A 40 -5.86 2.60 2.73
C LYS A 40 -7.00 2.73 1.73
N ALA A 41 -7.10 1.84 0.75
CA ALA A 41 -8.22 1.81 -0.19
C ALA A 41 -9.59 1.59 0.46
N ASN A 42 -9.64 1.07 1.70
CA ASN A 42 -10.84 0.96 2.52
C ASN A 42 -10.94 2.09 3.58
N SER A 43 -10.18 3.17 3.43
CA SER A 43 -10.30 4.34 4.31
C SER A 43 -11.60 5.08 4.01
N PRO A 44 -12.23 5.74 5.01
CA PRO A 44 -13.41 6.55 4.78
C PRO A 44 -13.22 7.63 3.71
N ILE A 45 -12.00 8.17 3.58
CA ILE A 45 -11.66 9.18 2.55
C ILE A 45 -11.62 8.52 1.17
N ALA A 46 -10.93 7.38 1.02
CA ALA A 46 -10.88 6.66 -0.25
C ALA A 46 -12.28 6.22 -0.71
N GLU A 47 -13.09 5.68 0.19
CA GLU A 47 -14.48 5.29 -0.09
C GLU A 47 -15.34 6.50 -0.50
N ARG A 48 -15.15 7.64 0.18
CA ARG A 48 -15.87 8.89 -0.10
C ARG A 48 -15.50 9.50 -1.44
N VAL A 49 -14.23 9.51 -1.82
CA VAL A 49 -13.75 10.00 -3.12
C VAL A 49 -14.33 9.16 -4.26
N VAL A 50 -14.34 7.83 -4.10
CA VAL A 50 -15.00 6.92 -5.05
C VAL A 50 -16.48 7.26 -5.17
N SER A 51 -17.20 7.38 -4.05
CA SER A 51 -18.64 7.70 -4.04
C SER A 51 -18.97 9.02 -4.78
N LEU A 52 -18.16 10.06 -4.59
CA LEU A 52 -18.39 11.37 -5.18
C LEU A 52 -18.18 11.46 -6.68
N TYR A 53 -17.13 10.81 -7.17
CA TYR A 53 -16.89 10.71 -8.59
C TYR A 53 -18.06 10.03 -9.32
N CYS A 54 -18.61 8.98 -8.70
CA CYS A 54 -19.77 8.24 -9.23
C CYS A 54 -21.02 9.11 -9.32
N THR A 55 -21.21 10.01 -8.35
CA THR A 55 -22.41 10.85 -8.24
C THR A 55 -22.40 12.03 -9.22
N ASN A 56 -21.22 12.63 -9.48
CA ASN A 56 -21.09 13.85 -10.28
C ASN A 56 -20.94 13.61 -11.80
N SER A 57 -20.62 12.40 -12.24
CA SER A 57 -20.18 12.15 -13.63
C SER A 57 -21.26 11.56 -14.54
N ASN A 58 -22.44 11.20 -14.02
CA ASN A 58 -23.49 10.45 -14.75
C ASN A 58 -22.97 9.23 -15.53
N ASN A 59 -21.79 8.73 -15.14
CA ASN A 59 -21.04 7.64 -15.74
C ASN A 59 -20.78 6.61 -14.63
N ASN A 60 -20.79 5.33 -15.01
CA ASN A 60 -20.59 4.20 -14.11
C ASN A 60 -19.34 4.37 -13.25
N LYS A 61 -19.40 3.84 -12.02
CA LYS A 61 -18.44 3.93 -10.90
C LYS A 61 -16.96 3.59 -11.21
N ASN A 62 -16.63 3.26 -12.45
CA ASN A 62 -15.49 2.45 -12.86
C ASN A 62 -14.46 3.22 -13.70
N GLN A 63 -14.58 4.54 -13.79
CA GLN A 63 -13.77 5.36 -14.72
C GLN A 63 -12.61 6.13 -14.05
N PHE A 64 -12.35 5.95 -12.76
CA PHE A 64 -11.32 6.76 -12.08
C PHE A 64 -9.87 6.27 -12.29
N PHE A 65 -9.65 4.98 -12.60
CA PHE A 65 -8.32 4.39 -12.61
C PHE A 65 -8.13 3.40 -13.78
N PRO A 66 -7.38 3.74 -14.85
CA PRO A 66 -7.04 2.81 -15.91
C PRO A 66 -5.90 1.91 -15.45
N VAL A 67 -6.23 0.80 -14.79
CA VAL A 67 -5.22 -0.14 -14.26
C VAL A 67 -5.50 -1.55 -14.77
N ASN A 68 -4.64 -2.04 -15.67
CA ASN A 68 -4.76 -3.37 -16.30
C ASN A 68 -4.48 -4.50 -15.28
N HIS A 69 -5.47 -4.95 -14.50
CA HIS A 69 -5.35 -6.10 -13.61
C HIS A 69 -5.94 -7.37 -14.22
N SER A 70 -5.34 -8.53 -13.92
CA SER A 70 -5.87 -9.83 -14.32
C SER A 70 -7.10 -10.23 -13.48
N ARG A 71 -7.95 -11.08 -14.04
CA ARG A 71 -9.19 -11.53 -13.38
C ARG A 71 -8.98 -12.13 -11.99
N LYS A 72 -7.88 -12.85 -11.78
CA LYS A 72 -7.53 -13.43 -10.48
C LYS A 72 -7.11 -12.37 -9.47
N GLU A 73 -6.51 -11.26 -9.90
CA GLU A 73 -6.15 -10.12 -9.04
C GLU A 73 -7.38 -9.28 -8.69
N LEU A 74 -8.38 -9.23 -9.58
CA LEU A 74 -9.67 -8.61 -9.30
C LEU A 74 -10.54 -9.44 -8.34
N ASP A 75 -10.34 -10.76 -8.26
CA ASP A 75 -11.13 -11.67 -7.42
C ASP A 75 -10.78 -11.58 -5.92
N VAL A 76 -9.69 -10.90 -5.56
CA VAL A 76 -9.20 -10.70 -4.19
C VAL A 76 -9.45 -9.27 -3.65
N LEU A 77 -9.95 -8.37 -4.50
CA LEU A 77 -10.36 -7.03 -4.08
C LEU A 77 -11.71 -7.09 -3.32
N PRO A 78 -11.97 -6.19 -2.35
CA PRO A 78 -13.28 -6.08 -1.72
C PRO A 78 -14.38 -6.03 -2.79
N ALA A 79 -15.40 -6.89 -2.66
CA ALA A 79 -16.36 -7.21 -3.72
C ALA A 79 -17.01 -5.99 -4.41
N VAL A 80 -17.07 -4.85 -3.72
CA VAL A 80 -17.60 -3.57 -4.21
C VAL A 80 -16.68 -2.89 -5.25
N ILE A 81 -15.36 -3.11 -5.16
CA ILE A 81 -14.33 -2.60 -6.08
C ILE A 81 -14.09 -3.61 -7.22
N ALA A 82 -14.21 -4.91 -6.94
CA ALA A 82 -14.08 -5.97 -7.94
C ALA A 82 -15.21 -5.94 -8.99
N ASP A 83 -16.48 -5.79 -8.59
CA ASP A 83 -17.62 -5.77 -9.52
C ASP A 83 -17.74 -4.48 -10.32
N SER A 84 -17.13 -3.42 -9.84
CA SER A 84 -17.07 -2.14 -10.53
C SER A 84 -16.01 -2.21 -11.66
N LEU A 85 -14.81 -2.75 -11.43
CA LEU A 85 -13.77 -2.86 -12.46
C LEU A 85 -14.04 -3.87 -13.60
N ARG A 86 -15.03 -4.78 -13.46
CA ARG A 86 -15.25 -5.96 -14.33
C ARG A 86 -15.89 -5.70 -15.71
N PHE A 87 -16.35 -4.50 -16.05
CA PHE A 87 -17.31 -4.35 -17.17
C PHE A 87 -16.78 -3.95 -18.57
N PHE A 88 -15.47 -3.79 -18.79
CA PHE A 88 -14.95 -3.35 -20.10
C PHE A 88 -14.07 -4.32 -20.88
N ASP A 89 -13.98 -5.59 -20.50
CA ASP A 89 -13.15 -6.54 -21.24
C ASP A 89 -13.91 -7.47 -22.18
N LYS A 90 -14.33 -6.90 -23.32
CA LYS A 90 -14.57 -7.70 -24.53
C LYS A 90 -13.32 -7.81 -25.42
N GLU A 91 -12.23 -7.09 -25.13
CA GLU A 91 -11.04 -7.06 -25.99
C GLU A 91 -9.76 -7.72 -25.43
N GLN A 92 -9.53 -7.88 -24.11
CA GLN A 92 -8.33 -8.57 -23.60
C GLN A 92 -8.46 -10.11 -23.52
N ARG A 93 -9.06 -10.74 -24.52
CA ARG A 93 -9.19 -12.21 -24.56
C ARG A 93 -7.91 -12.97 -24.93
N ASN A 94 -6.79 -12.30 -25.18
CA ASN A 94 -5.56 -12.97 -25.57
C ASN A 94 -4.37 -12.43 -24.78
N LEU A 95 -3.78 -13.29 -23.95
CA LEU A 95 -2.44 -13.28 -23.32
C LEU A 95 -2.48 -13.32 -21.79
N GLN A 96 -2.73 -14.51 -21.23
CA GLN A 96 -2.19 -14.88 -19.91
C GLN A 96 -0.65 -15.02 -20.04
N LYS A 97 0.05 -13.90 -20.06
CA LYS A 97 1.50 -13.91 -19.82
C LYS A 97 1.72 -13.93 -18.31
N ILE A 98 2.61 -14.81 -17.86
CA ILE A 98 3.15 -14.78 -16.50
C ILE A 98 3.85 -13.41 -16.37
N ILE A 99 3.31 -12.53 -15.53
CA ILE A 99 3.96 -11.26 -15.20
C ILE A 99 5.07 -11.56 -14.19
N GLU A 100 6.28 -11.12 -14.47
CA GLU A 100 7.41 -11.28 -13.55
C GLU A 100 7.14 -10.50 -12.25
N PRO A 101 7.51 -11.03 -11.06
CA PRO A 101 7.19 -10.39 -9.78
C PRO A 101 7.66 -8.92 -9.69
N PHE A 102 8.85 -8.60 -10.20
CA PHE A 102 9.36 -7.22 -10.18
C PHE A 102 8.44 -6.28 -10.97
N SER A 103 8.02 -6.66 -12.18
CA SER A 103 7.11 -5.84 -12.99
C SER A 103 5.75 -5.62 -12.32
N LEU A 104 5.24 -6.62 -11.59
CA LEU A 104 4.01 -6.47 -10.82
C LEU A 104 4.19 -5.43 -9.69
N TYR A 105 5.27 -5.53 -8.93
CA TYR A 105 5.55 -4.61 -7.83
C TYR A 105 5.94 -3.20 -8.30
N SER A 106 6.59 -3.06 -9.46
CA SER A 106 6.79 -1.76 -10.11
C SER A 106 5.47 -1.05 -10.36
N LYS A 107 4.47 -1.79 -10.86
CA LYS A 107 3.14 -1.24 -11.10
C LYS A 107 2.45 -0.84 -9.80
N TYR A 108 2.53 -1.65 -8.75
CA TYR A 108 1.98 -1.27 -7.44
C TYR A 108 2.61 -0.01 -6.88
N PHE A 109 3.91 0.21 -7.09
CA PHE A 109 4.58 1.41 -6.61
C PHE A 109 4.14 2.64 -7.43
N GLU A 110 4.07 2.52 -8.75
CA GLU A 110 3.55 3.58 -9.62
C GLU A 110 2.11 3.96 -9.25
N ASP A 111 1.22 2.96 -9.08
CA ASP A 111 -0.17 3.17 -8.69
C ASP A 111 -0.28 3.87 -7.33
N ALA A 112 0.51 3.44 -6.33
CA ALA A 112 0.54 4.06 -5.01
C ALA A 112 0.91 5.55 -5.10
N TYR A 113 1.94 5.87 -5.88
CA TYR A 113 2.40 7.23 -6.06
C TYR A 113 1.45 8.07 -6.92
N LEU A 114 0.82 7.55 -7.96
CA LEU A 114 -0.07 8.37 -8.77
C LEU A 114 -1.39 8.68 -8.06
N TYR A 115 -1.92 7.70 -7.31
CA TYR A 115 -3.27 7.77 -6.77
C TYR A 115 -3.32 8.11 -5.28
N GLY A 116 -2.20 8.03 -4.57
CA GLY A 116 -2.13 8.37 -3.15
C GLY A 116 -2.96 7.46 -2.25
N THR A 117 -3.31 6.27 -2.71
CA THR A 117 -4.04 5.23 -1.97
C THR A 117 -3.60 3.86 -2.49
N GLY A 118 -3.89 2.79 -1.76
CA GLY A 118 -3.51 1.45 -2.20
C GLY A 118 -4.07 0.32 -1.36
N THR A 119 -3.51 -0.87 -1.54
CA THR A 119 -3.72 -2.10 -0.77
C THR A 119 -2.45 -2.45 0.03
N CYS A 120 -2.43 -3.56 0.75
CA CYS A 120 -1.25 -3.99 1.51
C CYS A 120 0.00 -4.15 0.62
N GLU A 121 -0.15 -4.55 -0.65
CA GLU A 121 0.93 -4.65 -1.63
C GLU A 121 1.54 -3.28 -1.96
N ASN A 122 0.70 -2.25 -2.14
CA ASN A 122 1.13 -0.88 -2.40
C ASN A 122 1.92 -0.33 -1.22
N TYR A 123 1.42 -0.54 0.00
CA TYR A 123 2.11 -0.12 1.22
C TYR A 123 3.44 -0.85 1.40
N ALA A 124 3.48 -2.16 1.13
CA ALA A 124 4.69 -2.95 1.24
C ALA A 124 5.78 -2.49 0.26
N ILE A 125 5.45 -2.16 -0.99
CA ILE A 125 6.48 -1.72 -1.96
C ILE A 125 6.99 -0.30 -1.71
N VAL A 126 6.09 0.62 -1.32
CA VAL A 126 6.49 1.99 -0.93
C VAL A 126 7.37 1.93 0.33
N GLY A 127 6.98 1.13 1.32
CA GLY A 127 7.77 0.91 2.52
C GLY A 127 9.13 0.28 2.24
N ALA A 128 9.17 -0.73 1.36
CA ALA A 128 10.42 -1.36 0.93
C ALA A 128 11.37 -0.36 0.28
N TYR A 129 10.84 0.55 -0.55
CA TYR A 129 11.62 1.62 -1.15
C TYR A 129 12.25 2.52 -0.09
N PHE A 130 11.45 3.04 0.86
CA PHE A 130 11.99 3.94 1.88
C PHE A 130 12.99 3.27 2.82
N LEU A 131 12.79 1.98 3.14
CA LEU A 131 13.78 1.18 3.85
C LEU A 131 15.12 1.16 3.10
N MET A 132 15.12 0.84 1.80
CA MET A 132 16.34 0.78 0.97
C MET A 132 16.95 2.15 0.66
N ALA A 133 16.12 3.19 0.64
CA ALA A 133 16.58 4.57 0.50
C ALA A 133 17.23 5.09 1.79
N GLU A 134 16.90 4.54 2.95
CA GLU A 134 17.45 5.00 4.23
C GLU A 134 18.71 4.22 4.66
N PHE A 135 18.71 2.91 4.40
CA PHE A 135 19.74 2.00 4.90
C PHE A 135 20.49 1.27 3.77
N ASP A 136 21.82 1.27 3.82
CA ASP A 136 22.67 0.71 2.77
C ASP A 136 22.91 -0.80 2.91
N ASP A 137 22.78 -1.34 4.12
CA ASP A 137 23.17 -2.72 4.46
C ASP A 137 21.97 -3.64 4.76
N ILE A 138 20.82 -3.37 4.13
CA ILE A 138 19.60 -4.14 4.34
C ILE A 138 19.34 -5.12 3.20
N GLU A 139 18.75 -6.24 3.58
CA GLU A 139 18.08 -7.15 2.67
C GLU A 139 16.65 -7.27 3.16
N LEU A 140 15.69 -7.23 2.25
CA LEU A 140 14.28 -7.37 2.60
C LEU A 140 13.55 -8.22 1.57
N SER A 141 12.42 -8.77 1.97
CA SER A 141 11.47 -9.42 1.08
C SER A 141 10.07 -8.89 1.31
N ILE A 142 9.27 -8.88 0.24
CA ILE A 142 7.82 -8.70 0.37
C ILE A 142 7.19 -10.07 0.33
N GLU A 143 6.48 -10.39 1.40
CA GLU A 143 5.86 -11.69 1.62
C GLU A 143 4.34 -11.53 1.73
N THR A 144 3.61 -12.53 1.25
CA THR A 144 2.17 -12.65 1.49
C THR A 144 1.91 -13.84 2.40
N LEU A 145 1.24 -13.58 3.52
CA LEU A 145 0.61 -14.62 4.32
C LEU A 145 -0.70 -15.03 3.65
N ASN A 146 -0.86 -16.32 3.37
CA ASN A 146 -2.08 -16.87 2.81
C ASN A 146 -2.77 -17.72 3.88
N SER A 147 -3.99 -17.33 4.24
CA SER A 147 -4.87 -18.02 5.18
C SER A 147 -6.31 -18.02 4.61
N ASP A 148 -7.33 -17.79 5.44
CA ASP A 148 -8.70 -17.50 4.97
C ASP A 148 -8.75 -16.18 4.18
N GLN A 149 -7.85 -15.25 4.53
CA GLN A 149 -7.55 -14.05 3.76
C GLN A 149 -6.04 -13.96 3.50
N SER A 150 -5.67 -13.22 2.46
CA SER A 150 -4.28 -12.91 2.15
C SER A 150 -3.88 -11.55 2.69
N HIS A 151 -2.65 -11.41 3.17
CA HIS A 151 -2.11 -10.13 3.62
C HIS A 151 -0.62 -10.01 3.30
N THR A 152 -0.20 -8.84 2.82
CA THR A 152 1.14 -8.59 2.30
C THR A 152 1.91 -7.63 3.21
N TYR A 153 3.14 -7.99 3.56
CA TYR A 153 4.00 -7.23 4.48
C TYR A 153 5.48 -7.30 4.05
N ILE A 154 6.33 -6.52 4.70
CA ILE A 154 7.78 -6.52 4.45
C ILE A 154 8.47 -7.31 5.55
N ARG A 155 9.28 -8.30 5.19
CA ARG A 155 10.22 -8.94 6.09
C ARG A 155 11.60 -8.31 5.93
N VAL A 156 12.17 -7.82 7.03
CA VAL A 156 13.51 -7.24 7.08
C VAL A 156 14.50 -8.27 7.62
N HIS A 157 15.45 -8.68 6.78
CA HIS A 157 16.41 -9.74 7.07
C HIS A 157 17.57 -9.23 7.96
N THR A 158 17.27 -9.11 9.25
CA THR A 158 18.16 -8.67 10.33
C THR A 158 18.30 -9.77 11.40
N THR A 159 18.97 -9.51 12.53
CA THR A 159 19.04 -10.47 13.65
C THR A 159 18.70 -9.77 14.98
N PRO A 160 17.48 -9.97 15.52
CA PRO A 160 16.39 -10.82 14.99
C PRO A 160 15.77 -10.24 13.69
N GLU A 161 15.01 -11.04 12.96
CA GLU A 161 14.25 -10.55 11.80
C GLU A 161 12.96 -9.87 12.24
N TYR A 162 12.52 -8.87 11.47
CA TYR A 162 11.32 -8.08 11.78
C TYR A 162 10.32 -8.09 10.63
N VAL A 163 9.05 -7.93 10.95
CA VAL A 163 8.00 -7.58 10.00
C VAL A 163 7.68 -6.11 10.12
N PHE A 164 7.75 -5.39 9.00
CA PHE A 164 7.22 -4.05 8.84
C PHE A 164 5.91 -4.15 8.08
N ASP A 165 4.84 -3.68 8.69
CA ASP A 165 3.54 -3.61 8.05
C ASP A 165 2.96 -2.20 8.17
N PHE A 166 3.22 -1.41 7.14
CA PHE A 166 2.68 -0.05 7.03
C PHE A 166 1.18 -0.03 6.75
N TRP A 167 0.61 -1.12 6.21
CA TRP A 167 -0.84 -1.25 6.09
C TRP A 167 -1.45 -1.51 7.45
N GLY A 168 -1.00 -2.52 8.18
CA GLY A 168 -1.48 -2.85 9.52
C GLY A 168 -1.15 -1.81 10.57
N ASP A 169 -0.18 -0.93 10.31
CA ASP A 169 0.36 0.06 11.23
C ASP A 169 1.07 -0.55 12.44
N PHE A 170 1.96 -1.52 12.18
CA PHE A 170 2.73 -2.15 13.24
C PHE A 170 4.08 -2.72 12.77
N LEU A 171 4.88 -3.05 13.77
CA LEU A 171 6.16 -3.72 13.70
C LEU A 171 6.16 -4.87 14.71
N CYS A 172 6.66 -6.04 14.34
CA CYS A 172 6.92 -7.11 15.29
C CYS A 172 8.11 -7.98 14.86
N GLU A 173 8.60 -8.85 15.74
CA GLU A 173 9.56 -9.87 15.33
C GLU A 173 8.92 -10.89 14.40
N TYR A 174 9.70 -11.37 13.43
CA TYR A 174 9.20 -12.25 12.39
C TYR A 174 8.62 -13.58 12.92
N THR A 175 9.11 -14.07 14.07
CA THR A 175 8.66 -15.32 14.67
C THR A 175 7.57 -15.14 15.73
N ASP A 176 7.17 -13.90 16.04
CA ASP A 176 6.25 -13.61 17.14
C ASP A 176 4.79 -13.67 16.69
N THR A 177 4.23 -14.89 16.67
CA THR A 177 2.83 -15.14 16.30
C THR A 177 1.83 -14.49 17.24
N PRO A 178 1.99 -14.54 18.59
CA PRO A 178 1.13 -13.81 19.51
C PRO A 178 1.03 -12.32 19.19
N THR A 179 2.17 -11.61 19.10
CA THR A 179 2.17 -10.16 18.80
C THR A 179 1.55 -9.86 17.45
N TRP A 180 1.83 -10.69 16.42
CA TRP A 180 1.20 -10.54 15.11
C TRP A 180 -0.33 -10.57 15.18
N ASN A 181 -0.90 -11.57 15.87
CA ASN A 181 -2.34 -11.71 15.98
C ASN A 181 -2.99 -10.57 16.76
N GLU A 182 -2.29 -10.03 17.77
CA GLU A 182 -2.73 -8.84 18.51
C GLU A 182 -2.76 -7.60 17.61
N CYS A 183 -1.83 -7.48 16.66
CA CYS A 183 -1.73 -6.33 15.75
C CYS A 183 -2.66 -6.42 14.52
N VAL A 184 -2.75 -7.58 13.86
CA VAL A 184 -3.48 -7.74 12.58
C VAL A 184 -4.88 -8.35 12.78
N GLY A 185 -5.11 -8.96 13.93
CA GLY A 185 -6.35 -9.65 14.26
C GLY A 185 -6.34 -11.14 13.91
N GLU A 186 -7.34 -11.85 14.42
CA GLU A 186 -7.44 -13.31 14.39
C GLU A 186 -7.60 -13.90 12.97
N LEU A 187 -7.92 -13.08 11.97
CA LEU A 187 -8.10 -13.49 10.58
C LEU A 187 -6.78 -13.82 9.86
N TYR A 188 -5.63 -13.44 10.44
CA TYR A 188 -4.31 -13.61 9.82
C TYR A 188 -3.34 -14.42 10.69
N PRO A 189 -3.69 -15.64 11.12
CA PRO A 189 -2.84 -16.42 12.01
C PRO A 189 -1.54 -16.83 11.33
N ARG A 190 -0.39 -16.74 12.03
CA ARG A 190 0.91 -17.27 11.57
C ARG A 190 1.23 -18.63 12.19
N ASN A 191 0.48 -19.66 11.80
CA ASN A 191 0.65 -21.03 12.29
C ASN A 191 0.53 -22.04 11.15
N ASP A 192 0.50 -23.33 11.48
CA ASP A 192 0.43 -24.45 10.53
C ASP A 192 -0.77 -24.40 9.55
N LYS A 193 -1.80 -23.58 9.82
CA LYS A 193 -2.94 -23.37 8.91
C LYS A 193 -2.68 -22.32 7.84
N SER A 194 -1.65 -21.50 8.02
CA SER A 194 -1.25 -20.45 7.11
C SER A 194 0.01 -20.85 6.35
N HIS A 195 0.20 -20.29 5.16
CA HIS A 195 1.47 -20.42 4.45
C HIS A 195 1.96 -19.07 3.96
N THR A 196 3.25 -18.82 4.18
CA THR A 196 3.91 -17.61 3.70
C THR A 196 4.52 -17.86 2.33
N LYS A 197 4.25 -16.97 1.40
CA LYS A 197 4.89 -16.93 0.09
C LYS A 197 5.76 -15.69 -0.01
N ILE A 198 7.05 -15.88 -0.28
CA ILE A 198 7.95 -14.78 -0.69
C ILE A 198 7.55 -14.40 -2.11
N ASN A 199 7.08 -13.17 -2.32
CA ASN A 199 6.72 -12.71 -3.66
C ASN A 199 7.92 -12.13 -4.39
N ILE A 200 8.75 -11.37 -3.68
CA ILE A 200 9.96 -10.76 -4.21
C ILE A 200 10.95 -10.55 -3.08
N THR A 201 12.23 -10.79 -3.38
CA THR A 201 13.35 -10.46 -2.51
C THR A 201 14.15 -9.36 -3.15
N PHE A 202 14.44 -8.32 -2.37
CA PHE A 202 15.30 -7.23 -2.78
C PHE A 202 16.65 -7.40 -2.09
N SER A 203 17.56 -8.08 -2.77
CA SER A 203 18.97 -8.19 -2.38
C SER A 203 19.84 -7.17 -3.12
N ASN A 204 19.30 -6.54 -4.17
CA ASN A 204 19.96 -5.48 -4.94
C ASN A 204 19.24 -4.14 -4.74
N ARG A 205 19.81 -3.30 -3.88
CA ARG A 205 19.32 -1.96 -3.56
C ARG A 205 19.07 -1.10 -4.81
N GLU A 206 19.98 -1.14 -5.77
CA GLU A 206 19.94 -0.27 -6.95
C GLU A 206 18.68 -0.51 -7.80
N GLN A 207 18.11 -1.71 -7.80
CA GLN A 207 16.87 -1.98 -8.53
C GLN A 207 15.70 -1.15 -8.00
N LEU A 208 15.58 -1.06 -6.67
CA LEU A 208 14.47 -0.34 -6.04
C LEU A 208 14.69 1.17 -6.03
N ILE A 209 15.95 1.61 -5.91
CA ILE A 209 16.32 3.02 -6.01
C ILE A 209 16.05 3.56 -7.41
N ASN A 210 16.53 2.89 -8.47
CA ASN A 210 16.27 3.31 -9.85
C ASN A 210 14.77 3.32 -10.17
N LEU A 211 14.03 2.30 -9.70
CA LEU A 211 12.58 2.29 -9.83
C LEU A 211 11.92 3.50 -9.14
N GLY A 212 12.39 3.86 -7.94
CA GLY A 212 11.94 5.06 -7.25
C GLY A 212 12.25 6.34 -8.04
N GLU A 213 13.43 6.47 -8.64
CA GLU A 213 13.79 7.62 -9.48
C GLU A 213 12.85 7.77 -10.69
N ASP A 214 12.47 6.66 -11.33
CA ASP A 214 11.49 6.66 -12.42
C ASP A 214 10.09 7.08 -11.93
N ILE A 215 9.67 6.58 -10.77
CA ILE A 215 8.35 6.84 -10.19
C ILE A 215 8.23 8.29 -9.70
N PHE A 216 9.22 8.80 -8.97
CA PHE A 216 9.28 10.18 -8.49
C PHE A 216 9.76 11.17 -9.55
N SER A 217 9.65 10.81 -10.82
CA SER A 217 9.97 11.70 -11.93
C SER A 217 8.99 12.88 -12.01
N LYS A 218 9.48 14.01 -12.54
CA LYS A 218 8.68 15.22 -12.75
C LYS A 218 7.38 14.97 -13.52
N LYS A 219 7.41 14.06 -14.49
CA LYS A 219 6.23 13.68 -15.29
C LYS A 219 5.14 13.07 -14.40
N ASN A 220 5.53 12.15 -13.52
CA ASN A 220 4.59 11.48 -12.62
C ASN A 220 4.13 12.43 -11.52
N GLU A 221 4.99 13.34 -11.04
CA GLU A 221 4.60 14.40 -10.11
C GLU A 221 3.51 15.31 -10.72
N GLU A 222 3.70 15.77 -11.96
CA GLU A 222 2.69 16.55 -12.68
C GLU A 222 1.37 15.78 -12.85
N GLN A 223 1.43 14.46 -13.03
CA GLN A 223 0.26 13.60 -13.13
C GLN A 223 -0.44 13.41 -11.78
N ARG A 224 0.33 13.12 -10.72
CA ARG A 224 -0.15 13.00 -9.33
C ARG A 224 -0.88 14.28 -8.91
N LEU A 225 -0.31 15.45 -9.18
CA LEU A 225 -0.94 16.75 -8.85
C LEU A 225 -2.28 16.96 -9.57
N LYS A 226 -2.39 16.53 -10.84
CA LYS A 226 -3.67 16.58 -11.57
C LYS A 226 -4.72 15.67 -10.94
N ILE A 227 -4.32 14.47 -10.53
CA ILE A 227 -5.21 13.51 -9.86
C ILE A 227 -5.67 14.06 -8.51
N ILE A 228 -4.75 14.54 -7.67
CA ILE A 228 -5.06 15.12 -6.36
C ILE A 228 -6.03 16.30 -6.49
N ASN A 229 -5.77 17.23 -7.41
CA ASN A 229 -6.65 18.38 -7.62
C ASN A 229 -8.07 17.94 -8.05
N GLN A 230 -8.20 16.90 -8.87
CA GLN A 230 -9.52 16.35 -9.21
C GLN A 230 -10.24 15.78 -7.98
N VAL A 231 -9.51 15.09 -7.10
CA VAL A 231 -10.05 14.56 -5.85
C VAL A 231 -10.51 15.71 -4.92
N GLU A 232 -9.69 16.74 -4.74
CA GLU A 232 -10.03 17.92 -3.92
C GLU A 232 -11.26 18.65 -4.44
N ILE A 233 -11.35 18.90 -5.75
CA ILE A 233 -12.52 19.54 -6.38
C ILE A 233 -13.80 18.72 -6.14
N LEU A 234 -13.72 17.38 -6.17
CA LEU A 234 -14.86 16.52 -5.91
C LEU A 234 -15.32 16.62 -4.45
N LEU A 235 -14.38 16.60 -3.50
CA LEU A 235 -14.65 16.75 -2.07
C LEU A 235 -15.26 18.12 -1.74
N ASP A 236 -14.74 19.19 -2.35
CA ASP A 236 -15.25 20.56 -2.16
C ASP A 236 -16.68 20.72 -2.69
N LYS A 237 -17.00 20.13 -3.84
CA LYS A 237 -18.36 20.18 -4.40
C LYS A 237 -19.40 19.52 -3.50
N GLU A 238 -19.06 18.40 -2.87
CA GLU A 238 -19.92 17.75 -1.87
C GLU A 238 -20.18 18.65 -0.68
N TYR A 239 -19.11 19.23 -0.12
CA TYR A 239 -19.21 20.09 1.05
C TYR A 239 -20.12 21.31 0.79
N GLN A 240 -20.05 21.89 -0.41
CA GLN A 240 -20.94 22.97 -0.80
C GLN A 240 -22.40 22.50 -0.99
N PHE A 241 -22.61 21.28 -1.49
CA PHE A 241 -23.94 20.70 -1.63
C PHE A 241 -24.60 20.44 -0.25
N ASP A 242 -23.88 19.84 0.69
CA ASP A 242 -24.36 19.60 2.07
C ASP A 242 -24.65 20.91 2.83
N LYS A 243 -23.82 21.94 2.62
CA LYS A 243 -24.06 23.29 3.16
C LYS A 243 -25.31 23.95 2.60
N ASN A 244 -25.61 23.72 1.32
CA ASN A 244 -26.79 24.29 0.68
C ASN A 244 -28.08 23.55 1.07
N ILE A 245 -28.01 22.24 1.36
CA ILE A 245 -29.15 21.47 1.89
C ILE A 245 -29.46 21.88 3.33
N SER A 246 -28.45 21.95 4.20
CA SER A 246 -28.63 22.34 5.62
C SER A 246 -29.22 23.75 5.77
N LYS A 247 -28.73 24.72 4.98
CA LYS A 247 -29.32 26.07 4.97
C LYS A 247 -30.77 26.14 4.48
N ASN A 248 -31.21 25.20 3.63
CA ASN A 248 -32.59 25.13 3.18
C ASN A 248 -33.52 24.42 4.18
N CYS A 249 -32.98 23.67 5.13
CA CYS A 249 -33.76 23.04 6.21
C CYS A 249 -33.97 23.99 7.41
N ASP A 250 -33.12 24.99 7.60
CA ASP A 250 -33.25 26.03 8.64
C ASP A 250 -34.16 27.20 8.25
N VAL A 251 -34.76 27.16 7.04
CA VAL A 251 -35.79 28.11 6.60
C VAL A 251 -37.14 27.40 6.58
N ARG A 252 -37.67 27.05 7.75
CA ARG A 252 -39.08 26.73 7.96
C ARG A 252 -39.56 27.21 9.32
#